data_AF-A0A1B6MF53-F1
#
_entry.id   AF-A0A1B6MF53-F1
#
_cell.length_a   1.000
_cell.length_b   1.000
_cell.length_c   1.000
_cell.angle_alpha   90.00
_cell.angle_beta   90.00
_cell.angle_gamma   90.00
#
_symmetry.space_group_name_H-M   'P 1'
#
loop_
_entity.id
_entity.type
_entity.pdbx_description
1 polymer ?
#
loop_
_entity_poly.entity_id
_entity_poly.type
_entity_poly.pdbx_seq_one_letter_code
_entity_poly.pdbx_strand_id
1 'polypeptide(L)'
;MLELETGNIEDKSKEDRKISPSAGKSTHTVLDIERDHEAEVITSLLDKENPTDKGDFERINLSTTLKTFIAKTGCQPKGPFPKDSKNRSFSSFYYNTDPKAGQSNSVKWLNYSKLQDCAYCLPCWLFSDSRETNHGRVTGL
;
A
#
# COMPACT_ATOMS: atom_id res chain seq x y z
N MET A 1 -30.11 17.88 -78.44
CA MET A 1 -30.78 16.62 -78.82
C MET A 1 -29.69 15.66 -79.26
N LEU A 2 -29.76 14.43 -78.73
CA LEU A 2 -28.83 13.28 -78.82
C LEU A 2 -27.77 13.20 -77.71
N GLU A 3 -27.94 12.19 -76.85
CA GLU A 3 -27.09 11.73 -75.74
C GLU A 3 -26.22 10.52 -76.14
N LEU A 4 -25.32 10.15 -75.19
CA LEU A 4 -24.56 8.90 -74.99
C LEU A 4 -23.21 8.86 -75.74
N GLU A 5 -22.07 8.52 -75.12
CA GLU A 5 -21.83 7.37 -74.24
C GLU A 5 -20.75 7.59 -73.14
N THR A 6 -21.11 7.09 -71.95
CA THR A 6 -20.38 6.24 -70.99
C THR A 6 -18.85 6.37 -70.76
N GLY A 7 -18.49 6.58 -69.49
CA GLY A 7 -17.17 6.28 -68.94
C GLY A 7 -17.27 6.00 -67.45
N ASN A 8 -17.11 4.73 -67.04
CA ASN A 8 -17.00 4.33 -65.65
C ASN A 8 -16.05 3.13 -65.54
N ILE A 9 -14.84 3.32 -65.01
CA ILE A 9 -14.01 2.26 -64.42
C ILE A 9 -13.30 2.86 -63.21
N GLU A 10 -13.74 2.48 -62.01
CA GLU A 10 -13.06 2.71 -60.74
C GLU A 10 -11.93 1.69 -60.59
N ASP A 11 -10.69 2.15 -60.35
CA ASP A 11 -9.55 1.30 -60.02
C ASP A 11 -9.43 1.19 -58.49
N LYS A 12 -9.68 -0.03 -57.96
CA LYS A 12 -9.40 -0.42 -56.58
C LYS A 12 -8.17 -1.31 -56.57
N SER A 13 -7.00 -0.73 -56.36
CA SER A 13 -5.84 -1.47 -55.85
C SER A 13 -5.68 -1.22 -54.35
N LYS A 14 -5.98 -2.26 -53.57
CA LYS A 14 -5.70 -2.37 -52.14
C LYS A 14 -4.22 -2.71 -51.98
N GLU A 15 -3.49 -1.89 -51.23
CA GLU A 15 -2.09 -2.16 -50.88
C GLU A 15 -2.04 -2.87 -49.51
N ASP A 16 -1.76 -4.17 -49.54
CA ASP A 16 -1.56 -5.02 -48.36
C ASP A 16 -0.20 -4.72 -47.71
N ARG A 17 -0.18 -3.79 -46.76
CA ARG A 17 0.96 -3.64 -45.84
C ARG A 17 0.96 -4.77 -44.82
N LYS A 18 1.80 -5.79 -45.06
CA LYS A 18 2.21 -6.78 -44.06
C LYS A 18 2.91 -6.05 -42.90
N ILE A 19 2.23 -5.93 -41.76
CA ILE A 19 2.86 -5.58 -40.48
C ILE A 19 3.37 -6.89 -39.87
N SER A 20 4.69 -7.09 -39.93
CA SER A 20 5.36 -8.12 -39.16
C SER A 20 5.17 -7.85 -37.66
N PRO A 21 4.95 -8.86 -36.80
CA PRO A 21 4.94 -8.66 -35.36
C PRO A 21 6.39 -8.37 -34.91
N SER A 22 6.68 -7.11 -34.66
CA SER A 22 7.87 -6.70 -33.90
C SER A 22 7.71 -7.22 -32.48
N ALA A 23 8.47 -8.27 -32.14
CA ALA A 23 8.68 -8.68 -30.76
C ALA A 23 9.16 -7.47 -29.95
N GLY A 24 8.24 -6.86 -29.19
CA GLY A 24 8.56 -5.77 -28.29
C GLY A 24 9.53 -6.29 -27.24
N LYS A 25 10.82 -5.94 -27.39
CA LYS A 25 11.77 -6.10 -26.29
C LYS A 25 11.33 -5.15 -25.19
N SER A 26 10.69 -5.71 -24.17
CA SER A 26 10.30 -4.98 -22.96
C SER A 26 11.57 -4.48 -22.29
N THR A 27 11.92 -3.21 -22.54
CA THR A 27 13.03 -2.54 -21.86
C THR A 27 12.54 -2.06 -20.51
N HIS A 28 12.47 -2.98 -19.54
CA HIS A 28 12.27 -2.59 -18.14
C HIS A 28 13.47 -1.74 -17.71
N THR A 29 13.21 -0.55 -17.20
CA THR A 29 14.25 0.27 -16.56
C THR A 29 14.50 -0.23 -15.14
N VAL A 30 15.64 0.13 -14.54
CA VAL A 30 15.96 -0.23 -13.15
C VAL A 30 14.87 0.26 -12.18
N LEU A 31 14.33 1.46 -12.43
CA LEU A 31 13.23 2.03 -11.64
C LEU A 31 11.94 1.21 -11.77
N ASP A 32 11.69 0.61 -12.93
CA ASP A 32 10.53 -0.27 -13.13
C ASP A 32 10.70 -1.57 -12.35
N ILE A 33 11.89 -2.15 -12.33
CA ILE A 33 12.20 -3.39 -11.59
C ILE A 33 12.03 -3.18 -10.07
N GLU A 34 12.56 -2.08 -9.53
CA GLU A 34 12.43 -1.77 -8.09
C GLU A 34 10.97 -1.60 -7.68
N ARG A 35 10.19 -0.87 -8.50
CA ARG A 35 8.76 -0.65 -8.27
C ARG A 35 7.96 -1.95 -8.35
N ASP A 36 8.25 -2.81 -9.31
CA ASP A 36 7.58 -4.10 -9.45
C ASP A 36 7.89 -5.02 -8.26
N HIS A 37 9.14 -5.01 -7.80
CA HIS A 37 9.53 -5.75 -6.61
C HIS A 37 8.80 -5.26 -5.34
N GLU A 38 8.72 -3.94 -5.13
CA GLU A 38 7.95 -3.39 -4.01
C GLU A 38 6.46 -3.74 -4.09
N ALA A 39 5.88 -3.75 -5.31
CA ALA A 39 4.49 -4.15 -5.52
C ALA A 39 4.26 -5.63 -5.19
N GLU A 40 5.18 -6.52 -5.55
CA GLU A 40 5.13 -7.94 -5.20
C GLU A 40 5.22 -8.14 -3.68
N VAL A 41 6.15 -7.44 -3.01
CA VAL A 41 6.28 -7.45 -1.55
C VAL A 41 4.99 -6.99 -0.89
N ILE A 42 4.42 -5.86 -1.31
CA ILE A 42 3.15 -5.35 -0.78
C ILE A 42 2.02 -6.34 -0.99
N THR A 43 1.95 -6.98 -2.17
CA THR A 43 0.92 -7.98 -2.47
C THR A 43 1.00 -9.16 -1.51
N SER A 44 2.21 -9.67 -1.25
CA SER A 44 2.40 -10.76 -0.28
C SER A 44 2.02 -10.39 1.16
N LEU A 45 2.13 -9.10 1.52
CA LEU A 45 1.73 -8.63 2.85
C LEU A 45 0.21 -8.60 2.99
N LEU A 46 -0.53 -8.24 1.93
CA LEU A 46 -1.99 -8.08 1.97
C LEU A 46 -2.75 -9.36 2.36
N ASP A 47 -2.14 -10.53 2.19
CA ASP A 47 -2.72 -11.82 2.61
C ASP A 47 -2.68 -12.04 4.14
N LYS A 48 -1.93 -11.21 4.88
CA LYS A 48 -1.83 -11.29 6.34
C LYS A 48 -2.99 -10.58 7.03
N GLU A 49 -3.38 -11.07 8.21
CA GLU A 49 -4.41 -10.42 9.05
C GLU A 49 -4.00 -9.00 9.48
N ASN A 50 -2.71 -8.79 9.75
CA ASN A 50 -2.15 -7.48 10.14
C ASN A 50 -0.94 -7.17 9.23
N PRO A 51 -1.18 -6.74 7.99
CA PRO A 51 -0.16 -6.65 6.94
C PRO A 51 0.92 -5.60 7.21
N THR A 52 0.70 -4.74 8.20
CA THR A 52 1.60 -3.63 8.56
C THR A 52 1.99 -3.63 10.03
N ASP A 53 1.87 -4.78 10.70
CA ASP A 53 2.37 -4.93 12.07
C ASP A 53 3.88 -4.66 12.10
N LYS A 54 4.30 -3.67 12.91
CA LYS A 54 5.70 -3.27 12.97
C LYS A 54 6.67 -4.39 13.36
N GLY A 55 6.19 -5.42 14.05
CA GLY A 55 6.99 -6.59 14.40
C GLY A 55 7.55 -7.33 13.19
N ASP A 56 6.86 -7.27 12.04
CA ASP A 56 7.32 -7.87 10.78
C ASP A 56 8.48 -7.07 10.13
N PHE A 57 8.74 -5.84 10.58
CA PHE A 57 9.69 -4.91 9.93
C PHE A 57 10.85 -4.49 10.85
N GLU A 58 11.01 -5.09 12.03
CA GLU A 58 11.98 -4.65 13.05
C GLU A 58 13.44 -4.61 12.59
N ARG A 59 13.78 -5.34 11.52
CA ARG A 59 15.14 -5.42 10.95
C ARG A 59 15.25 -4.85 9.54
N ILE A 60 14.22 -4.15 9.08
CA ILE A 60 14.12 -3.67 7.69
C ILE A 60 14.16 -2.14 7.69
N ASN A 61 15.04 -1.57 6.85
CA ASN A 61 14.95 -0.14 6.55
C ASN A 61 13.81 0.07 5.57
N LEU A 62 12.74 0.72 6.01
CA LEU A 62 11.53 0.92 5.21
C LEU A 62 11.81 1.94 4.09
N SER A 63 11.56 1.52 2.85
CA SER A 63 11.54 2.42 1.69
C SER A 63 10.41 3.44 1.80
N THR A 64 10.47 4.52 1.01
CA THR A 64 9.41 5.52 0.93
C THR A 64 8.06 4.90 0.53
N THR A 65 8.08 3.94 -0.39
CA THR A 65 6.88 3.21 -0.83
C THR A 65 6.28 2.39 0.31
N LEU A 66 7.09 1.62 1.04
CA LEU A 66 6.62 0.85 2.19
C LEU A 66 6.11 1.76 3.31
N LYS A 67 6.80 2.85 3.64
CA LYS A 67 6.33 3.84 4.62
C LYS A 67 4.97 4.40 4.21
N THR A 68 4.78 4.69 2.92
CA THR A 68 3.51 5.20 2.38
C THR A 68 2.40 4.16 2.47
N PHE A 69 2.69 2.90 2.13
CA PHE A 69 1.76 1.78 2.27
C PHE A 69 1.34 1.60 3.73
N ILE A 70 2.31 1.55 4.64
CA ILE A 70 2.06 1.37 6.08
C ILE A 70 1.28 2.55 6.67
N ALA A 71 1.60 3.79 6.29
CA ALA A 71 0.88 4.98 6.74
C ALA A 71 -0.59 5.00 6.30
N LYS A 72 -0.89 4.52 5.08
CA LYS A 72 -2.26 4.46 4.54
C LYS A 72 -3.07 3.34 5.19
N THR A 73 -2.45 2.18 5.38
CA THR A 73 -3.13 0.98 5.88
C THR A 73 -3.28 1.02 7.41
N GLY A 74 -2.20 1.24 8.14
CA GLY A 74 -2.14 1.13 9.59
C GLY A 74 -2.32 -0.30 10.12
N CYS A 75 -1.94 -0.52 11.37
CA CYS A 75 -2.12 -1.75 12.13
C CYS A 75 -3.04 -1.47 13.33
N GLN A 76 -4.34 -1.64 13.13
CA GLN A 76 -5.39 -1.41 14.14
C GLN A 76 -6.24 -2.68 14.35
N PRO A 77 -5.63 -3.78 14.84
CA PRO A 77 -6.34 -5.03 15.04
C PRO A 77 -7.51 -4.87 16.02
N LYS A 78 -8.56 -5.65 15.78
CA LYS A 78 -9.59 -5.89 16.80
C LYS A 78 -9.03 -6.88 17.83
N GLY A 79 -9.34 -6.65 19.11
CA GLY A 79 -8.95 -7.53 20.21
C GLY A 79 -9.55 -8.94 20.10
N PRO A 80 -9.44 -9.77 21.15
CA PRO A 80 -8.95 -9.43 22.48
C PRO A 80 -7.44 -9.18 22.51
N PHE A 81 -7.02 -8.24 23.36
CA PHE A 81 -5.61 -7.96 23.61
C PHE A 81 -5.14 -8.70 24.86
N PRO A 82 -3.85 -9.08 24.96
CA PRO A 82 -3.29 -9.65 26.16
C PRO A 82 -3.54 -8.79 27.40
N LYS A 83 -3.62 -9.47 28.55
CA LYS A 83 -3.80 -8.83 29.84
C LYS A 83 -2.47 -8.72 30.57
N ASP A 84 -2.27 -7.61 31.25
CA ASP A 84 -1.13 -7.40 32.13
C ASP A 84 -1.31 -8.11 33.49
N SER A 85 -0.31 -7.99 34.37
CA SER A 85 -0.33 -8.56 35.72
C SER A 85 -1.42 -7.98 36.63
N LYS A 86 -2.07 -6.88 36.23
CA LYS A 86 -3.19 -6.23 36.93
C LYS A 86 -4.53 -6.51 36.23
N ASN A 87 -4.59 -7.49 35.32
CA ASN A 87 -5.79 -7.89 34.58
C ASN A 87 -6.36 -6.77 33.67
N ARG A 88 -5.52 -5.83 33.24
CA ARG A 88 -5.86 -4.75 32.28
C ARG A 88 -5.38 -5.12 30.88
N SER A 89 -6.07 -4.63 29.86
CA SER A 89 -5.69 -4.84 28.46
C SER A 89 -5.83 -3.54 27.67
N PHE A 90 -5.11 -3.44 26.56
CA PHE A 90 -5.39 -2.40 25.56
C PHE A 90 -6.85 -2.50 25.09
N SER A 91 -7.43 -1.36 24.72
CA SER A 91 -8.78 -1.27 24.17
C SER A 91 -8.72 -0.68 22.77
N SER A 92 -9.31 -1.38 21.80
CA SER A 92 -9.44 -0.86 20.43
C SER A 92 -10.31 0.41 20.35
N PHE A 93 -11.03 0.75 21.44
CA PHE A 93 -11.70 2.05 21.55
C PHE A 93 -10.73 3.21 21.38
N TYR A 94 -9.47 3.08 21.81
CA TYR A 94 -8.47 4.15 21.68
C TYR A 94 -8.12 4.51 20.22
N TYR A 95 -8.44 3.66 19.24
CA TYR A 95 -8.30 4.03 17.82
C TYR A 95 -9.31 5.08 17.38
N ASN A 96 -10.41 5.25 18.12
CA ASN A 96 -11.46 6.19 17.80
C ASN A 96 -11.43 7.30 18.85
N THR A 97 -11.20 8.54 18.40
CA THR A 97 -11.56 9.70 19.21
C THR A 97 -13.01 10.02 18.88
N ASP A 98 -13.91 9.95 19.85
CA ASP A 98 -15.22 10.59 19.75
C ASP A 98 -14.99 12.10 19.78
N PRO A 99 -15.16 12.84 18.68
CA PRO A 99 -15.33 14.27 18.85
C PRO A 99 -16.71 14.49 19.46
N LYS A 100 -16.77 15.40 20.43
CA LYS A 100 -18.02 16.08 20.76
C LYS A 100 -18.61 16.56 19.42
N ALA A 101 -19.80 16.09 19.05
CA ALA A 101 -20.52 16.33 17.78
C ALA A 101 -20.36 15.30 16.63
N GLY A 102 -20.59 14.00 16.91
CA GLY A 102 -21.20 13.08 15.93
C GLY A 102 -20.37 12.66 14.71
N GLN A 103 -19.09 13.05 14.61
CA GLN A 103 -18.25 12.73 13.46
C GLN A 103 -17.05 11.88 13.88
N SER A 104 -17.20 10.55 13.94
CA SER A 104 -16.09 9.64 14.28
C SER A 104 -14.87 9.87 13.39
N ASN A 105 -13.80 10.45 13.95
CA ASN A 105 -12.51 10.52 13.28
C ASN A 105 -11.69 9.31 13.73
N SER A 106 -11.53 8.32 12.85
CA SER A 106 -10.60 7.22 13.11
C SER A 106 -9.19 7.80 13.22
N VAL A 107 -8.56 7.61 14.36
CA VAL A 107 -7.24 8.15 14.63
C VAL A 107 -6.21 7.22 14.02
N LYS A 108 -5.68 7.57 12.85
CA LYS A 108 -4.67 6.75 12.15
C LYS A 108 -3.29 6.79 12.80
N TRP A 109 -3.02 7.71 13.73
CA TRP A 109 -1.71 7.81 14.37
C TRP A 109 -1.49 6.76 15.47
N LEU A 110 -2.53 6.24 16.13
CA LEU A 110 -2.39 5.22 17.19
C LEU A 110 -2.65 3.82 16.64
N ASN A 111 -1.66 2.93 16.78
CA ASN A 111 -1.68 1.58 16.23
C ASN A 111 -1.25 0.57 17.30
N TYR A 112 -1.54 -0.72 17.08
CA TYR A 112 -1.18 -1.80 17.99
C TYR A 112 -0.51 -2.93 17.23
N SER A 113 0.65 -3.36 17.73
CA SER A 113 1.37 -4.53 17.22
C SER A 113 0.95 -5.74 18.05
N LYS A 114 0.32 -6.74 17.42
CA LYS A 114 0.02 -8.02 18.07
C LYS A 114 1.31 -8.78 18.36
N LEU A 115 2.29 -8.69 17.45
CA LEU A 115 3.56 -9.41 17.58
C LEU A 115 4.41 -8.92 18.75
N GLN A 116 4.42 -7.61 19.01
CA GLN A 116 5.18 -7.02 20.11
C GLN A 116 4.33 -6.68 21.33
N ASP A 117 3.04 -7.00 21.29
CA ASP A 117 2.06 -6.71 22.35
C ASP A 117 2.14 -5.27 22.85
N CYS A 118 2.10 -4.29 21.94
CA CYS A 118 2.22 -2.89 22.33
C CYS A 118 1.50 -1.91 21.40
N ALA A 119 0.95 -0.86 22.00
CA ALA A 119 0.50 0.32 21.29
C ALA A 119 1.69 1.20 20.89
N TYR A 120 1.58 1.91 19.77
CA TYR A 120 2.61 2.81 19.28
C TYR A 120 2.03 3.93 18.41
N CYS A 121 2.79 5.03 18.33
CA CYS A 121 2.53 6.13 17.40
C CYS A 121 3.11 5.78 16.01
N LEU A 122 2.25 5.61 15.02
CA LEU A 122 2.61 5.25 13.64
C LEU A 122 3.57 6.25 12.99
N PRO A 123 3.31 7.58 12.97
CA PRO A 123 4.27 8.51 12.39
C PRO A 123 5.59 8.55 13.17
N CYS A 124 5.53 8.42 14.50
CA CYS A 124 6.74 8.37 15.32
C CYS A 124 7.61 7.18 14.96
N TRP A 125 7.01 6.02 14.70
CA TRP A 125 7.76 4.84 14.25
C TRP A 125 8.30 5.00 12.82
N LEU A 126 7.45 5.39 11.87
CA LEU A 126 7.84 5.49 10.44
C LEU A 126 8.92 6.54 10.15
N PHE A 127 8.97 7.60 10.96
CA PHE A 127 9.84 8.76 10.76
C PHE A 127 10.76 9.04 11.96
N SER A 128 10.94 8.09 12.87
CA SER A 128 11.98 8.22 13.89
C SER A 128 13.36 8.28 13.20
N ASP A 129 14.10 9.34 13.46
CA ASP A 129 15.53 9.38 13.13
C ASP A 129 16.20 8.30 13.95
N SER A 130 16.80 7.32 13.28
CA SER A 130 17.49 6.17 13.88
C SER A 130 18.82 6.56 14.54
N ARG A 131 18.77 7.54 15.46
CA ARG A 131 19.85 7.85 16.40
C ARG A 131 19.35 7.43 17.78
N GLU A 132 19.73 6.21 18.14
CA GLU A 132 19.49 5.53 19.42
C GLU A 132 18.15 4.81 19.57
N THR A 133 18.29 3.48 19.61
CA THR A 133 17.32 2.46 19.94
C THR A 133 16.71 2.67 21.33
N ASN A 134 15.60 3.39 21.40
CA ASN A 134 14.56 3.17 22.42
C ASN A 134 13.21 3.49 21.77
N HIS A 135 12.73 2.54 20.97
CA HIS A 135 11.40 2.63 20.38
C HIS A 135 10.41 2.78 21.52
N GLY A 136 9.63 3.88 21.48
CA GLY A 136 8.71 4.33 22.52
C GLY A 136 7.74 3.25 22.94
N ARG A 137 8.21 2.40 23.86
CA ARG A 137 7.39 1.45 24.60
C ARG A 137 6.56 2.34 25.51
N VAL A 138 5.33 2.63 25.11
CA VAL A 138 4.32 3.16 26.03
C VAL A 138 3.98 2.02 26.99
N THR A 139 4.89 1.74 27.94
CA THR A 139 4.59 0.92 29.11
C THR A 139 3.73 1.79 30.02
N GLY A 140 2.44 1.81 29.76
CA GLY A 140 1.52 2.64 30.50
C GLY A 140 0.13 2.61 29.89
N LEU A 141 -0.63 1.57 30.22
CA LEU A 141 -1.61 1.76 31.27
C LEU A 141 -1.74 0.48 32.04
#